data_AF-A0A2J8B6A9-F1
#
_entry.id   AF-A0A2J8B6A9-F1
#
_cell.length_a   1.000
_cell.length_b   1.000
_cell.length_c   1.000
_cell.angle_alpha   90.00
_cell.angle_beta   90.00
_cell.angle_gamma   90.00
#
_symmetry.space_group_name_H-M   'P 1'
#
loop_
_entity.id
_entity.type
_entity.pdbx_description
1 polymer ?
#
loop_
_entity_poly.entity_id
_entity_poly.type
_entity_poly.pdbx_seq_one_letter_code
_entity_poly.pdbx_strand_id
1 'polypeptide(L)'
;MNERDSRKSTGKVRVMNKNSWNVMVCALKLCLAAALFWGGSDPMAVEAAVLQKSAGAAVGQQGAEALKHSVWGQVGCAPGTGTEQEQSGIPTDQLSFDVSRFVLPSDAKTLVVVEGFAVNGGREVYQRETVEDTALWNRARVTAFVKGANGNWVPRLQSPAVLGWGGMSNKRHSGDGTTPIGLWRADTPFGWAAPDAGFPSEYEQIIPSLRTQYWSDATNRLEHSHVLTAQSGERLWEDWAKELYAYSLNTGFNRNHTHQGAGSALFLHCTKPGKPSTAGCVAMDPSAMRELLKWYAKGALYVAQAPEGQFEAVYGAFSENGDSAPGTFSPSQRQMPDTATILVP
;
A
#
# COMPACT_ATOMS: atom_id res chain seq x y z
N MET A 1 -50.97 -29.21 -49.80
CA MET A 1 -51.77 -29.12 -48.56
C MET A 1 -50.78 -29.02 -47.40
N ASN A 2 -50.78 -27.97 -46.57
CA ASN A 2 -51.83 -27.51 -45.64
C ASN A 2 -51.99 -28.51 -44.47
N GLU A 3 -52.03 -28.13 -43.19
CA GLU A 3 -51.90 -26.80 -42.59
C GLU A 3 -51.50 -26.87 -41.09
N ARG A 4 -51.59 -25.74 -40.37
CA ARG A 4 -51.10 -25.53 -39.00
C ARG A 4 -52.15 -25.92 -37.93
N ASP A 5 -51.68 -26.38 -36.77
CA ASP A 5 -52.04 -25.88 -35.41
C ASP A 5 -51.38 -26.79 -34.36
N SER A 6 -51.28 -26.48 -33.07
CA SER A 6 -50.76 -25.34 -32.28
C SER A 6 -50.99 -25.73 -30.80
N ARG A 7 -50.16 -25.21 -29.87
CA ARG A 7 -50.31 -25.34 -28.38
C ARG A 7 -50.11 -26.79 -27.85
N LYS A 8 -49.35 -27.04 -26.78
CA LYS A 8 -49.36 -26.36 -25.47
C LYS A 8 -48.01 -26.48 -24.77
N SER A 9 -47.67 -25.46 -23.98
CA SER A 9 -46.57 -25.48 -23.03
C SER A 9 -46.87 -26.40 -21.84
N THR A 10 -46.01 -27.37 -21.56
CA THR A 10 -45.96 -28.08 -20.27
C THR A 10 -44.67 -27.71 -19.55
N GLY A 11 -44.80 -26.86 -18.52
CA GLY A 11 -43.65 -26.39 -17.75
C GLY A 11 -43.00 -27.53 -16.97
N LYS A 12 -41.70 -27.75 -17.17
CA LYS A 12 -40.89 -28.52 -16.23
C LYS A 12 -40.49 -27.63 -15.07
N VAL A 13 -41.17 -27.80 -13.94
CA VAL A 13 -40.76 -27.26 -12.64
C VAL A 13 -39.37 -27.81 -12.33
N ARG A 14 -38.34 -26.96 -12.38
CA ARG A 14 -37.00 -27.29 -11.88
C ARG A 14 -36.92 -26.86 -10.43
N VAL A 15 -36.85 -27.83 -9.53
CA VAL A 15 -36.74 -27.60 -8.08
C VAL A 15 -35.52 -26.73 -7.80
N MET A 16 -35.74 -25.53 -7.27
CA MET A 16 -34.67 -24.65 -6.82
C MET A 16 -34.05 -25.21 -5.54
N ASN A 17 -32.77 -25.57 -5.60
CA ASN A 17 -32.01 -25.93 -4.42
C ASN A 17 -31.80 -24.68 -3.56
N LYS A 18 -32.26 -24.70 -2.29
CA LYS A 18 -32.10 -23.58 -1.36
C LYS A 18 -30.66 -23.53 -0.85
N ASN A 19 -29.81 -22.73 -1.50
CA ASN A 19 -28.54 -22.28 -0.91
C ASN A 19 -28.09 -20.92 -1.49
N SER A 20 -29.03 -19.97 -1.57
CA SER A 20 -28.83 -18.62 -2.13
C SER A 20 -29.02 -17.53 -1.07
N TRP A 21 -28.46 -17.73 0.13
CA TRP A 21 -28.48 -16.77 1.24
C TRP A 21 -27.20 -16.94 2.09
N ASN A 22 -26.07 -16.36 1.65
CA ASN A 22 -24.90 -15.97 2.48
C ASN A 22 -23.75 -15.36 1.64
N VAL A 23 -24.00 -14.24 0.96
CA VAL A 23 -22.93 -13.35 0.45
C VAL A 23 -23.33 -11.88 0.70
N MET A 24 -23.64 -11.54 1.96
CA MET A 24 -24.00 -10.15 2.33
C MET A 24 -23.78 -9.80 3.82
N VAL A 25 -22.82 -10.43 4.50
CA VAL A 25 -22.40 -10.01 5.86
C VAL A 25 -20.88 -10.19 6.04
N CYS A 26 -20.08 -9.21 5.60
CA CYS A 26 -18.65 -9.16 5.93
C CYS A 26 -18.07 -7.73 5.93
N ALA A 27 -18.82 -6.76 6.47
CA ALA A 27 -18.36 -5.37 6.62
C ALA A 27 -18.97 -4.63 7.83
N LEU A 28 -19.57 -5.35 8.80
CA LEU A 28 -20.21 -4.71 9.96
C LEU A 28 -20.15 -5.59 11.22
N LYS A 29 -18.95 -5.78 11.79
CA LYS A 29 -18.76 -6.38 13.12
C LYS A 29 -17.37 -6.10 13.73
N LEU A 30 -17.11 -4.84 14.04
CA LEU A 30 -16.16 -4.35 15.05
C LEU A 30 -16.58 -2.89 15.36
N CYS A 31 -16.37 -2.44 16.60
CA CYS A 31 -16.87 -1.16 17.16
C CYS A 31 -18.38 -1.06 17.52
N LEU A 32 -18.86 -1.93 18.42
CA LEU A 32 -19.79 -1.52 19.49
C LEU A 32 -19.81 -2.52 20.67
N ALA A 33 -18.98 -2.32 21.69
CA ALA A 33 -18.97 -3.13 22.91
C ALA A 33 -18.28 -2.44 24.11
N ALA A 34 -18.74 -1.24 24.52
CA ALA A 34 -18.38 -0.64 25.81
C ALA A 34 -19.31 0.54 26.20
N ALA A 35 -20.63 0.32 26.29
CA ALA A 35 -21.54 1.28 26.92
C ALA A 35 -22.82 0.61 27.45
N LEU A 36 -23.28 1.10 28.61
CA LEU A 36 -24.56 0.84 29.28
C LEU A 36 -24.71 -0.46 30.10
N PHE A 37 -24.34 -0.38 31.39
CA PHE A 37 -24.98 -0.94 32.60
C PHE A 37 -24.04 -0.72 33.81
N TRP A 38 -24.36 -0.01 34.90
CA TRP A 38 -25.36 1.05 35.19
C TRP A 38 -24.73 2.45 34.94
N GLY A 39 -25.17 3.64 35.40
CA GLY A 39 -26.38 4.06 36.12
C GLY A 39 -26.13 4.63 37.53
N GLY A 40 -25.97 5.96 37.67
CA GLY A 40 -26.21 6.67 38.96
C GLY A 40 -25.16 7.69 39.43
N SER A 41 -25.53 8.97 39.37
CA SER A 41 -25.23 10.06 40.34
C SER A 41 -23.79 10.35 40.83
N ASP A 42 -23.23 11.44 40.32
CA ASP A 42 -22.54 12.49 41.12
C ASP A 42 -23.45 13.00 42.27
N PRO A 43 -22.95 13.60 43.39
CA PRO A 43 -21.91 14.64 43.33
C PRO A 43 -20.97 14.87 44.56
N MET A 44 -20.02 15.81 44.36
CA MET A 44 -19.34 16.67 45.35
C MET A 44 -18.25 16.12 46.29
N ALA A 45 -17.34 17.03 46.67
CA ALA A 45 -16.05 16.78 47.32
C ALA A 45 -16.06 17.03 48.84
N VAL A 46 -15.14 16.37 49.58
CA VAL A 46 -14.64 16.79 50.91
C VAL A 46 -13.14 16.40 51.06
N GLU A 47 -12.41 17.17 51.87
CA GLU A 47 -10.95 17.12 52.08
C GLU A 47 -10.44 16.09 53.13
N ALA A 48 -9.12 15.85 53.07
CA ALA A 48 -8.12 15.71 54.15
C ALA A 48 -8.43 15.04 55.52
N ALA A 49 -7.62 14.01 55.86
CA ALA A 49 -6.85 13.84 57.13
C ALA A 49 -6.17 12.44 57.10
N VAL A 50 -4.84 12.31 57.08
CA VAL A 50 -3.91 12.37 58.23
C VAL A 50 -4.25 11.42 59.38
N LEU A 51 -3.47 10.34 59.53
CA LEU A 51 -2.95 9.90 60.84
C LEU A 51 -1.74 8.96 60.71
N GLN A 52 -0.64 9.31 61.38
CA GLN A 52 0.57 8.49 61.55
C GLN A 52 0.44 7.56 62.76
N LYS A 53 1.18 6.43 62.75
CA LYS A 53 2.15 6.01 63.80
C LYS A 53 2.73 4.62 63.46
N SER A 54 4.05 4.49 63.22
CA SER A 54 5.13 4.14 64.18
C SER A 54 5.08 2.67 64.64
N ALA A 55 6.14 1.88 64.76
CA ALA A 55 7.61 1.98 64.54
C ALA A 55 8.12 0.53 64.31
N GLY A 56 9.35 0.16 64.00
CA GLY A 56 10.63 0.85 63.76
C GLY A 56 11.80 -0.12 64.08
N ALA A 57 12.90 -0.09 63.33
CA ALA A 57 14.23 -0.64 63.69
C ALA A 57 15.23 -0.43 62.53
N ALA A 58 16.46 -0.01 62.83
CA ALA A 58 17.60 -0.01 61.90
C ALA A 58 18.30 -1.39 61.93
N VAL A 59 19.33 -1.76 61.14
CA VAL A 59 20.47 -1.06 60.52
C VAL A 59 20.92 -1.87 59.28
N GLY A 60 21.51 -1.25 58.26
CA GLY A 60 22.31 -1.98 57.24
C GLY A 60 22.59 -1.20 55.96
N GLN A 61 23.76 -0.59 55.83
CA GLN A 61 24.23 0.00 54.57
C GLN A 61 24.84 -1.06 53.65
N GLN A 62 24.57 -1.00 52.34
CA GLN A 62 25.60 -0.97 51.28
C GLN A 62 24.99 -0.85 49.87
N GLY A 63 25.64 -0.05 49.01
CA GLY A 63 25.69 -0.26 47.54
C GLY A 63 24.42 -0.04 46.72
N ALA A 64 24.17 1.20 46.28
CA ALA A 64 23.35 1.49 45.09
C ALA A 64 23.94 2.70 44.34
N GLU A 65 24.74 2.43 43.31
CA GLU A 65 25.23 3.47 42.40
C GLU A 65 24.19 3.78 41.31
N ALA A 66 24.03 5.07 41.02
CA ALA A 66 23.97 5.70 39.69
C ALA A 66 23.00 5.11 38.61
N LEU A 67 22.24 5.88 37.82
CA LEU A 67 22.37 7.28 37.39
C LEU A 67 20.99 7.93 37.22
N LYS A 68 20.88 9.22 37.54
CA LYS A 68 19.89 10.13 36.95
C LYS A 68 20.57 11.47 36.61
N HIS A 69 20.02 12.12 35.60
CA HIS A 69 20.24 13.49 35.13
C HIS A 69 21.40 13.82 34.19
N SER A 70 21.09 14.83 33.38
CA SER A 70 21.98 15.75 32.65
C SER A 70 22.40 15.30 31.23
N VAL A 71 22.51 16.20 30.23
CA VAL A 71 21.99 17.58 30.11
C VAL A 71 21.93 17.95 28.61
N TRP A 72 21.10 18.93 28.23
CA TRP A 72 21.22 19.59 26.92
C TRP A 72 22.55 20.36 26.83
N GLY A 73 23.53 19.82 26.11
CA GLY A 73 24.80 20.48 25.83
C GLY A 73 24.73 21.39 24.61
N GLN A 74 25.08 22.67 24.78
CA GLN A 74 25.32 23.59 23.67
C GLN A 74 26.54 23.13 22.85
N VAL A 75 26.49 23.29 21.52
CA VAL A 75 27.67 23.12 20.65
C VAL A 75 28.02 24.47 20.02
N GLY A 76 29.24 24.95 20.29
CA GLY A 76 29.74 26.22 19.77
C GLY A 76 30.28 26.11 18.35
N CYS A 77 30.40 27.26 17.67
CA CYS A 77 30.96 27.34 16.33
C CYS A 77 32.48 27.10 16.32
N ALA A 78 32.93 26.18 15.47
CA ALA A 78 34.29 26.14 14.94
C ALA A 78 34.22 25.78 13.45
N PRO A 79 35.03 26.39 12.57
CA PRO A 79 34.97 26.13 11.13
C PRO A 79 35.66 24.79 10.81
N GLY A 80 34.89 23.70 10.85
CA GLY A 80 35.31 22.42 10.30
C GLY A 80 35.41 22.49 8.78
N THR A 81 36.54 22.04 8.22
CA THR A 81 36.70 21.85 6.77
C THR A 81 35.61 20.93 6.26
N GLY A 82 34.75 21.44 5.37
CA GLY A 82 33.69 20.65 4.78
C GLY A 82 34.26 19.52 3.93
N THR A 83 34.28 18.31 4.49
CA THR A 83 34.24 17.11 3.67
C THR A 83 32.90 17.13 2.96
N GLU A 84 32.93 17.29 1.63
CA GLU A 84 31.75 17.11 0.80
C GLU A 84 31.15 15.75 1.14
N GLN A 85 29.89 15.75 1.62
CA GLN A 85 29.15 14.49 1.73
C GLN A 85 28.90 14.02 0.30
N GLU A 86 29.72 13.08 -0.14
CA GLU A 86 29.55 12.32 -1.37
C GLU A 86 28.11 11.78 -1.35
N GLN A 87 27.23 12.37 -2.16
CA GLN A 87 25.84 11.94 -2.27
C GLN A 87 25.85 10.54 -2.87
N SER A 88 25.73 9.51 -2.02
CA SER A 88 25.73 8.14 -2.47
C SER A 88 24.55 7.93 -3.41
N GLY A 89 24.89 7.68 -4.68
CA GLY A 89 23.90 7.35 -5.69
C GLY A 89 23.15 6.08 -5.31
N ILE A 90 21.97 5.89 -5.93
CA ILE A 90 21.20 4.66 -5.76
C ILE A 90 22.08 3.47 -6.23
N PRO A 91 22.31 2.44 -5.38
CA PRO A 91 23.25 1.36 -5.66
C PRO A 91 22.63 0.37 -6.65
N THR A 92 22.76 0.68 -7.95
CA THR A 92 22.18 -0.12 -9.03
C THR A 92 22.83 -1.49 -9.22
N ASP A 93 24.03 -1.68 -8.70
CA ASP A 93 24.75 -2.96 -8.64
C ASP A 93 24.05 -4.00 -7.74
N GLN A 94 23.18 -3.54 -6.82
CA GLN A 94 22.43 -4.40 -5.92
C GLN A 94 21.07 -4.85 -6.47
N LEU A 95 20.68 -4.40 -7.66
CA LEU A 95 19.38 -4.73 -8.29
C LEU A 95 19.46 -6.10 -8.98
N SER A 96 18.42 -6.91 -8.85
CA SER A 96 18.36 -8.23 -9.53
C SER A 96 17.93 -8.16 -11.01
N PHE A 97 17.76 -6.94 -11.54
CA PHE A 97 17.27 -6.67 -12.88
C PHE A 97 18.13 -5.63 -13.60
N ASP A 98 18.13 -5.70 -14.93
CA ASP A 98 18.76 -4.71 -15.80
C ASP A 98 17.68 -3.81 -16.40
N VAL A 99 17.67 -2.55 -15.98
CA VAL A 99 16.69 -1.55 -16.41
C VAL A 99 16.71 -1.30 -17.92
N SER A 100 17.84 -1.55 -18.60
CA SER A 100 17.96 -1.34 -20.06
C SER A 100 17.18 -2.37 -20.88
N ARG A 101 16.82 -3.51 -20.29
CA ARG A 101 16.12 -4.61 -20.97
C ARG A 101 14.61 -4.41 -21.10
N PHE A 102 14.01 -3.47 -20.36
CA PHE A 102 12.57 -3.21 -20.43
C PHE A 102 12.15 -2.60 -21.77
N VAL A 103 11.30 -3.32 -22.50
CA VAL A 103 10.68 -2.86 -23.75
C VAL A 103 9.42 -2.06 -23.40
N LEU A 104 9.53 -0.75 -23.56
CA LEU A 104 8.49 0.21 -23.19
C LEU A 104 8.00 1.02 -24.41
N PRO A 105 6.74 1.51 -24.39
CA PRO A 105 6.26 2.47 -25.37
C PRO A 105 7.15 3.72 -25.48
N SER A 106 7.13 4.37 -26.64
CA SER A 106 8.04 5.48 -26.97
C SER A 106 7.81 6.75 -26.14
N ASP A 107 6.63 6.92 -25.54
CA ASP A 107 6.29 8.06 -24.67
C ASP A 107 6.83 7.90 -23.24
N ALA A 108 7.30 6.71 -22.84
CA ALA A 108 7.80 6.43 -21.50
C ALA A 108 8.90 7.41 -21.05
N LYS A 109 8.62 8.14 -19.98
CA LYS A 109 9.54 9.07 -19.30
C LYS A 109 10.05 8.52 -17.97
N THR A 110 9.21 7.75 -17.29
CA THR A 110 9.51 7.19 -15.96
C THR A 110 9.19 5.70 -15.95
N LEU A 111 10.09 4.88 -15.42
CA LEU A 111 9.87 3.46 -15.13
C LEU A 111 10.06 3.24 -13.63
N VAL A 112 9.02 2.76 -12.96
CA VAL A 112 9.07 2.24 -11.60
C VAL A 112 9.25 0.74 -11.67
N VAL A 113 10.24 0.21 -10.96
CA VAL A 113 10.41 -1.24 -10.79
C VAL A 113 10.18 -1.57 -9.32
N VAL A 114 9.22 -2.46 -9.07
CA VAL A 114 8.95 -3.05 -7.76
C VAL A 114 9.51 -4.47 -7.74
N GLU A 115 10.48 -4.68 -6.87
CA GLU A 115 11.19 -5.94 -6.67
C GLU A 115 10.78 -6.52 -5.31
N GLY A 116 9.99 -7.61 -5.32
CA GLY A 116 9.43 -8.23 -4.11
C GLY A 116 10.30 -9.34 -3.53
N PHE A 117 10.49 -9.34 -2.20
CA PHE A 117 11.34 -10.29 -1.48
C PHE A 117 10.85 -10.51 -0.04
N ALA A 118 11.49 -11.44 0.69
CA ALA A 118 11.14 -11.76 2.08
C ALA A 118 9.63 -11.99 2.32
N VAL A 119 8.96 -12.79 1.49
CA VAL A 119 7.52 -13.10 1.68
C VAL A 119 7.34 -14.11 2.82
N ASN A 120 7.23 -13.61 4.05
CA ASN A 120 7.24 -14.40 5.29
C ASN A 120 5.95 -14.28 6.13
N GLY A 121 5.15 -13.25 5.85
CA GLY A 121 3.87 -13.01 6.50
C GLY A 121 2.73 -13.82 5.90
N GLY A 122 1.50 -13.39 6.21
CA GLY A 122 0.28 -13.97 5.69
C GLY A 122 -0.94 -13.20 6.18
N ARG A 123 -2.15 -13.67 5.85
CA ARG A 123 -3.40 -12.97 6.18
C ARG A 123 -3.55 -12.65 7.66
N GLU A 124 -3.16 -13.57 8.55
CA GLU A 124 -3.23 -13.38 10.01
C GLU A 124 -2.27 -12.30 10.52
N VAL A 125 -1.09 -12.17 9.89
CA VAL A 125 -0.10 -11.12 10.20
C VAL A 125 -0.60 -9.77 9.68
N TYR A 126 -1.14 -9.75 8.46
CA TYR A 126 -1.77 -8.56 7.86
C TYR A 126 -2.97 -8.02 8.64
N GLN A 127 -3.75 -8.89 9.29
CA GLN A 127 -4.92 -8.48 10.08
C GLN A 127 -4.54 -7.77 11.39
N ARG A 128 -3.27 -7.82 11.82
CA ARG A 128 -2.78 -7.07 12.99
C ARG A 128 -2.69 -5.58 12.66
N GLU A 129 -2.92 -4.72 13.65
CA GLU A 129 -2.79 -3.28 13.49
C GLU A 129 -1.33 -2.88 13.29
N THR A 130 -0.45 -3.37 14.16
CA THR A 130 1.01 -3.20 14.12
C THR A 130 1.73 -4.53 14.33
N VAL A 131 2.94 -4.65 13.76
CA VAL A 131 3.85 -5.79 13.91
C VAL A 131 5.28 -5.27 14.01
N GLU A 132 5.87 -5.37 15.21
CA GLU A 132 7.26 -4.94 15.48
C GLU A 132 8.31 -5.89 14.87
N ASP A 133 8.00 -7.19 14.80
CA ASP A 133 8.89 -8.18 14.20
C ASP A 133 8.94 -8.03 12.67
N THR A 134 9.98 -7.34 12.21
CA THR A 134 10.22 -7.06 10.79
C THR A 134 10.61 -8.29 9.97
N ALA A 135 10.82 -9.47 10.59
CA ALA A 135 10.99 -10.73 9.87
C ALA A 135 9.66 -11.23 9.28
N LEU A 136 8.51 -10.86 9.88
CA LEU A 136 7.16 -11.23 9.43
C LEU A 136 6.60 -10.33 8.32
N TRP A 137 7.37 -9.35 7.85
CA TRP A 137 6.95 -8.37 6.86
C TRP A 137 7.19 -8.88 5.44
N ASN A 138 6.23 -8.67 4.53
CA ASN A 138 6.41 -8.97 3.11
C ASN A 138 7.02 -7.74 2.42
N ARG A 139 8.32 -7.80 2.12
CA ARG A 139 9.10 -6.64 1.72
C ARG A 139 9.17 -6.44 0.20
N ALA A 140 9.46 -5.21 -0.19
CA ALA A 140 9.80 -4.84 -1.54
C ALA A 140 10.84 -3.71 -1.55
N ARG A 141 11.52 -3.55 -2.67
CA ARG A 141 12.27 -2.35 -3.03
C ARG A 141 11.57 -1.71 -4.22
N VAL A 142 11.30 -0.41 -4.11
CA VAL A 142 10.78 0.39 -5.22
C VAL A 142 11.92 1.27 -5.72
N THR A 143 12.24 1.16 -7.00
CA THR A 143 13.23 2.04 -7.66
C THR A 143 12.58 2.70 -8.86
N ALA A 144 12.59 4.04 -8.93
CA ALA A 144 12.13 4.77 -10.10
C ALA A 144 13.30 5.31 -10.91
N PHE A 145 13.23 5.07 -12.22
CA PHE A 145 14.19 5.51 -13.22
C PHE A 145 13.53 6.52 -14.15
N VAL A 146 14.28 7.55 -14.53
CA VAL A 146 13.84 8.58 -15.45
C VAL A 146 14.69 8.52 -16.69
N LYS A 147 14.05 8.67 -17.86
CA LYS A 147 14.71 8.58 -19.16
C LYS A 147 15.52 9.85 -19.43
N GLY A 148 16.84 9.71 -19.51
CA GLY A 148 17.77 10.79 -19.84
C GLY A 148 17.67 11.23 -21.30
N ALA A 149 18.30 12.37 -21.63
CA ALA A 149 18.24 12.96 -22.97
C ALA A 149 18.88 12.08 -24.07
N ASN A 150 19.84 11.23 -23.70
CA ASN A 150 20.46 10.22 -24.58
C ASN A 150 19.66 8.89 -24.62
N GLY A 151 18.50 8.82 -23.97
CA GLY A 151 17.65 7.64 -23.91
C GLY A 151 17.98 6.63 -22.81
N ASN A 152 19.03 6.85 -22.00
CA ASN A 152 19.37 5.95 -20.89
C ASN A 152 18.35 6.05 -19.74
N TRP A 153 18.31 5.03 -18.88
CA TRP A 153 17.53 5.05 -17.64
C TRP A 153 18.42 5.47 -16.48
N VAL A 154 18.08 6.59 -15.83
CA VAL A 154 18.83 7.13 -14.68
C VAL A 154 18.02 6.90 -13.41
N PRO A 155 18.53 6.22 -12.37
CA PRO A 155 17.80 6.05 -11.11
C PRO A 155 17.63 7.40 -10.41
N ARG A 156 16.40 7.74 -10.02
CA ARG A 156 16.05 9.01 -9.36
C ARG A 156 15.44 8.84 -7.97
N LEU A 157 14.91 7.66 -7.69
CA LEU A 157 14.29 7.35 -6.41
C LEU A 157 14.54 5.88 -6.08
N GLN A 158 14.84 5.61 -4.81
CA GLN A 158 14.76 4.29 -4.21
C GLN A 158 13.99 4.41 -2.89
N SER A 159 13.18 3.41 -2.55
CA SER A 159 12.46 3.33 -1.28
C SER A 159 12.31 1.88 -0.81
N PRO A 160 12.39 1.60 0.50
CA PRO A 160 11.81 0.40 1.06
C PRO A 160 10.29 0.42 0.85
N ALA A 161 9.70 -0.76 0.71
CA ALA A 161 8.27 -0.93 0.56
C ALA A 161 7.80 -2.24 1.20
N VAL A 162 6.48 -2.38 1.35
CA VAL A 162 5.81 -3.64 1.65
C VAL A 162 4.78 -3.95 0.58
N LEU A 163 4.56 -5.24 0.32
CA LEU A 163 3.66 -5.73 -0.72
C LEU A 163 2.52 -6.58 -0.14
N GLY A 164 1.69 -7.17 -1.00
CA GLY A 164 0.54 -7.98 -0.63
C GLY A 164 0.85 -9.11 0.36
N TRP A 165 -0.03 -9.35 1.32
CA TRP A 165 0.14 -10.41 2.33
C TRP A 165 0.24 -11.83 1.74
N GLY A 166 -0.28 -12.04 0.52
CA GLY A 166 -0.14 -13.28 -0.24
C GLY A 166 1.14 -13.38 -1.09
N GLY A 167 2.01 -12.37 -1.05
CA GLY A 167 3.18 -12.28 -1.93
C GLY A 167 2.84 -11.66 -3.28
N MET A 168 3.43 -12.19 -4.36
CA MET A 168 3.17 -11.72 -5.73
C MET A 168 2.68 -12.86 -6.62
N SER A 169 1.76 -12.58 -7.55
CA SER A 169 1.19 -13.58 -8.45
C SER A 169 0.82 -13.01 -9.83
N ASN A 170 1.14 -13.75 -10.89
CA ASN A 170 0.61 -13.50 -12.25
C ASN A 170 -0.74 -14.18 -12.50
N LYS A 171 -1.27 -14.93 -11.52
CA LYS A 171 -2.55 -15.66 -11.57
C LYS A 171 -3.48 -15.23 -10.43
N ARG A 172 -3.42 -13.96 -10.05
CA ARG A 172 -4.14 -13.43 -8.90
C ARG A 172 -5.65 -13.41 -9.07
N HIS A 173 -6.37 -13.43 -7.95
CA HIS A 173 -7.80 -13.14 -7.89
C HIS A 173 -8.14 -12.22 -6.71
N SER A 174 -9.31 -11.59 -6.76
CA SER A 174 -9.79 -10.74 -5.67
C SER A 174 -9.80 -11.50 -4.34
N GLY A 175 -9.33 -10.84 -3.28
CA GLY A 175 -9.24 -11.40 -1.93
C GLY A 175 -8.06 -12.34 -1.65
N ASP A 176 -7.19 -12.66 -2.62
CA ASP A 176 -6.03 -13.54 -2.41
C ASP A 176 -4.82 -12.85 -1.74
N GLY A 177 -4.86 -11.52 -1.60
CA GLY A 177 -3.82 -10.74 -0.95
C GLY A 177 -2.53 -10.56 -1.75
N THR A 178 -2.47 -10.98 -3.02
CA THR A 178 -1.25 -10.93 -3.83
C THR A 178 -1.11 -9.62 -4.59
N THR A 179 0.12 -9.14 -4.74
CA THR A 179 0.48 -8.06 -5.68
C THR A 179 0.61 -8.64 -7.09
N PRO A 180 0.11 -7.97 -8.14
CA PRO A 180 0.17 -8.49 -9.50
C PRO A 180 1.62 -8.54 -9.98
N ILE A 181 1.88 -9.40 -10.97
CA ILE A 181 3.18 -9.48 -11.67
C ILE A 181 2.96 -9.06 -13.12
N GLY A 182 3.73 -8.10 -13.62
CA GLY A 182 3.60 -7.59 -14.97
C GLY A 182 4.19 -6.21 -15.19
N LEU A 183 3.83 -5.58 -16.32
CA LEU A 183 4.33 -4.29 -16.75
C LEU A 183 3.19 -3.47 -17.37
N TRP A 184 2.84 -2.35 -16.75
CA TRP A 184 1.69 -1.53 -17.14
C TRP A 184 2.01 -0.05 -17.15
N ARG A 185 1.13 0.74 -17.78
CA ARG A 185 1.13 2.20 -17.68
C ARG A 185 0.34 2.60 -16.44
N ALA A 186 0.97 3.32 -15.52
CA ALA A 186 0.26 3.90 -14.38
C ALA A 186 -0.73 4.98 -14.84
N ASP A 187 -1.81 5.14 -14.11
CA ASP A 187 -2.75 6.25 -14.28
C ASP A 187 -3.34 6.70 -12.95
N THR A 188 -4.24 7.67 -13.00
CA THR A 188 -5.05 8.16 -11.87
C THR A 188 -4.21 8.42 -10.59
N PRO A 189 -3.44 9.52 -10.55
CA PRO A 189 -2.84 10.01 -9.32
C PRO A 189 -3.92 10.60 -8.39
N PHE A 190 -3.94 10.21 -7.12
CA PHE A 190 -4.94 10.67 -6.15
C PHE A 190 -4.41 10.67 -4.71
N GLY A 191 -5.16 11.23 -3.77
CA GLY A 191 -4.87 11.08 -2.33
C GLY A 191 -5.60 12.04 -1.42
N TRP A 192 -5.51 11.80 -0.11
CA TRP A 192 -6.10 12.66 0.93
C TRP A 192 -5.36 13.99 1.10
N ALA A 193 -4.04 13.99 0.91
CA ALA A 193 -3.26 15.20 1.00
C ALA A 193 -3.54 16.11 -0.20
N ALA A 194 -3.41 17.42 0.01
CA ALA A 194 -3.44 18.38 -1.09
C ALA A 194 -2.22 18.15 -2.02
N PRO A 195 -2.34 18.44 -3.33
CA PRO A 195 -1.22 18.31 -4.25
C PRO A 195 -0.08 19.28 -3.91
N ASP A 196 1.17 18.80 -3.96
CA ASP A 196 2.35 19.67 -3.88
C ASP A 196 2.58 20.44 -5.20
N ALA A 197 3.39 21.49 -5.14
CA ALA A 197 3.95 22.10 -6.34
C ALA A 197 4.71 21.06 -7.19
N GLY A 198 4.36 20.97 -8.48
CA GLY A 198 4.93 20.00 -9.42
C GLY A 198 4.20 18.65 -9.48
N PHE A 199 3.09 18.47 -8.77
CA PHE A 199 2.18 17.34 -8.99
C PHE A 199 1.45 17.42 -10.34
N PRO A 200 0.92 16.30 -10.85
CA PRO A 200 0.18 16.27 -12.11
C PRO A 200 -1.12 17.08 -12.03
N SER A 201 -1.51 17.67 -13.16
CA SER A 201 -2.75 18.44 -13.32
C SER A 201 -4.02 17.64 -13.02
N GLU A 202 -3.95 16.33 -13.23
CA GLU A 202 -5.00 15.36 -13.03
C GLU A 202 -4.96 14.68 -11.65
N TYR A 203 -4.17 15.21 -10.69
CA TYR A 203 -4.19 14.72 -9.31
C TYR A 203 -5.56 14.96 -8.67
N GLU A 204 -6.24 13.89 -8.28
CA GLU A 204 -7.52 13.99 -7.60
C GLU A 204 -7.37 13.98 -6.07
N GLN A 205 -7.67 15.10 -5.42
CA GLN A 205 -7.74 15.14 -3.97
C GLN A 205 -9.05 14.49 -3.48
N ILE A 206 -8.92 13.52 -2.57
CA ILE A 206 -10.05 12.95 -1.83
C ILE A 206 -10.58 13.99 -0.86
N ILE A 207 -11.90 14.22 -0.89
CA ILE A 207 -12.63 15.18 -0.04
C ILE A 207 -13.55 14.38 0.90
N PRO A 208 -13.07 14.01 2.11
CA PRO A 208 -13.76 13.03 2.97
C PRO A 208 -15.16 13.46 3.39
N SER A 209 -15.37 14.77 3.56
CA SER A 209 -16.66 15.36 3.94
C SER A 209 -17.77 15.17 2.92
N LEU A 210 -17.44 14.98 1.63
CA LEU A 210 -18.42 14.70 0.58
C LEU A 210 -18.88 13.24 0.59
N ARG A 211 -18.00 12.33 1.05
CA ARG A 211 -18.22 10.87 1.10
C ARG A 211 -18.65 10.27 -0.24
N THR A 212 -18.15 10.82 -1.35
CA THR A 212 -18.53 10.42 -2.72
C THR A 212 -17.51 9.54 -3.42
N GLN A 213 -16.21 9.68 -3.12
CA GLN A 213 -15.11 9.11 -3.90
C GLN A 213 -14.80 7.66 -3.50
N TYR A 214 -14.91 6.74 -4.45
CA TYR A 214 -14.58 5.32 -4.27
C TYR A 214 -13.85 4.78 -5.50
N TRP A 215 -13.02 3.76 -5.30
CA TRP A 215 -12.52 2.95 -6.40
C TRP A 215 -13.52 1.85 -6.71
N SER A 216 -14.08 1.87 -7.92
CA SER A 216 -15.15 0.98 -8.34
C SER A 216 -14.64 -0.41 -8.70
N ASP A 217 -15.19 -1.43 -8.05
CA ASP A 217 -14.99 -2.85 -8.43
C ASP A 217 -15.58 -3.17 -9.79
N ALA A 218 -16.54 -2.38 -10.29
CA ALA A 218 -17.23 -2.64 -11.55
C ALA A 218 -16.43 -2.13 -12.76
N THR A 219 -15.64 -1.06 -12.61
CA THR A 219 -14.90 -0.41 -13.72
C THR A 219 -13.39 -0.36 -13.50
N ASN A 220 -12.90 -0.64 -12.29
CA ASN A 220 -11.53 -0.44 -11.85
C ASN A 220 -11.06 1.02 -12.03
N ARG A 221 -11.91 1.98 -11.63
CA ARG A 221 -11.68 3.43 -11.72
C ARG A 221 -12.09 4.15 -10.44
N LEU A 222 -11.51 5.33 -10.21
CA LEU A 222 -12.04 6.30 -9.27
C LEU A 222 -13.38 6.84 -9.81
N GLU A 223 -14.43 6.72 -9.01
CA GLU A 223 -15.78 7.16 -9.32
C GLU A 223 -16.37 7.99 -8.16
N HIS A 224 -17.40 8.79 -8.47
CA HIS A 224 -18.11 9.62 -7.50
C HIS A 224 -19.59 9.25 -7.45
N SER A 225 -20.12 9.00 -6.25
CA SER A 225 -21.56 8.86 -6.05
C SER A 225 -21.97 9.25 -4.63
N HIS A 226 -23.02 10.06 -4.49
CA HIS A 226 -23.66 10.30 -3.18
C HIS A 226 -24.49 9.11 -2.68
N VAL A 227 -24.70 8.08 -3.51
CA VAL A 227 -25.48 6.89 -3.16
C VAL A 227 -24.52 5.81 -2.64
N LEU A 228 -24.46 5.64 -1.32
CA LEU A 228 -23.55 4.70 -0.63
C LEU A 228 -23.64 3.23 -1.10
N THR A 229 -24.78 2.81 -1.65
CA THR A 229 -24.99 1.46 -2.21
C THR A 229 -24.48 1.31 -3.64
N ALA A 230 -24.22 2.41 -4.35
CA ALA A 230 -23.54 2.40 -5.65
C ALA A 230 -22.00 2.36 -5.49
N GLN A 231 -21.48 2.72 -4.31
CA GLN A 231 -20.05 2.67 -3.97
C GLN A 231 -19.60 1.22 -3.71
N SER A 232 -19.62 0.40 -4.76
CA SER A 232 -19.13 -0.98 -4.73
C SER A 232 -17.63 -0.99 -5.00
N GLY A 233 -16.83 -1.06 -3.93
CA GLY A 233 -15.37 -1.15 -3.96
C GLY A 233 -14.71 -0.33 -2.85
N GLU A 234 -13.48 0.10 -3.09
CA GLU A 234 -12.63 0.76 -2.09
C GLU A 234 -13.12 2.19 -1.78
N ARG A 235 -13.68 2.43 -0.59
CA ARG A 235 -14.19 3.75 -0.21
C ARG A 235 -13.06 4.66 0.25
N LEU A 236 -12.52 5.41 -0.69
CA LEU A 236 -11.34 6.25 -0.48
C LEU A 236 -11.55 7.34 0.59
N TRP A 237 -12.80 7.74 0.88
CA TRP A 237 -13.15 8.76 1.89
C TRP A 237 -13.19 8.26 3.35
N GLU A 238 -13.05 6.96 3.63
CA GLU A 238 -13.11 6.43 5.01
C GLU A 238 -11.80 6.68 5.79
N ASP A 239 -11.88 7.03 7.08
CA ASP A 239 -10.75 7.54 7.88
C ASP A 239 -9.48 6.65 7.90
N TRP A 240 -9.63 5.33 7.74
CA TRP A 240 -8.50 4.40 7.65
C TRP A 240 -7.61 4.65 6.42
N ALA A 241 -8.17 5.25 5.36
CA ALA A 241 -7.48 5.57 4.12
C ALA A 241 -6.59 6.81 4.24
N LYS A 242 -6.79 7.66 5.26
CA LYS A 242 -6.12 8.95 5.42
C LYS A 242 -4.59 8.88 5.41
N GLU A 243 -4.03 7.88 6.08
CA GLU A 243 -2.58 7.67 6.17
C GLU A 243 -2.06 6.87 4.98
N LEU A 244 -2.75 5.76 4.64
CA LEU A 244 -2.35 4.84 3.58
C LEU A 244 -2.40 5.51 2.20
N TYR A 245 -3.48 6.25 1.92
CA TYR A 245 -3.72 6.99 0.69
C TYR A 245 -3.54 8.49 0.89
N ALA A 246 -2.59 8.89 1.74
CA ALA A 246 -2.12 10.28 1.78
C ALA A 246 -1.68 10.74 0.38
N TYR A 247 -0.93 9.87 -0.32
CA TYR A 247 -0.61 9.96 -1.74
C TYR A 247 -0.70 8.55 -2.36
N SER A 248 -1.31 8.46 -3.54
CA SER A 248 -1.54 7.19 -4.25
C SER A 248 -1.44 7.35 -5.76
N LEU A 249 -1.13 6.26 -6.46
CA LEU A 249 -1.11 6.16 -7.91
C LEU A 249 -1.60 4.77 -8.34
N ASN A 250 -2.52 4.69 -9.29
CA ASN A 250 -2.95 3.40 -9.83
C ASN A 250 -1.87 2.77 -10.71
N THR A 251 -1.59 1.48 -10.48
CA THR A 251 -0.49 0.77 -11.17
C THR A 251 -0.77 0.52 -12.65
N GLY A 252 -2.04 0.56 -13.07
CA GLY A 252 -2.47 0.17 -14.42
C GLY A 252 -2.82 -1.32 -14.57
N PHE A 253 -2.72 -2.12 -13.50
CA PHE A 253 -3.20 -3.51 -13.53
C PHE A 253 -4.72 -3.57 -13.76
N ASN A 254 -5.16 -4.50 -14.63
CA ASN A 254 -6.56 -4.70 -15.03
C ASN A 254 -7.30 -3.40 -15.42
N ARG A 255 -6.60 -2.45 -16.04
CA ARG A 255 -7.03 -1.06 -16.32
C ARG A 255 -8.37 -0.94 -17.06
N ASN A 256 -8.67 -1.90 -17.94
CA ASN A 256 -9.90 -1.95 -18.73
C ASN A 256 -10.93 -2.96 -18.16
N HIS A 257 -10.67 -3.48 -16.96
CA HIS A 257 -11.44 -4.51 -16.25
C HIS A 257 -11.81 -5.73 -17.13
N THR A 258 -10.90 -6.11 -18.03
CA THR A 258 -11.09 -7.25 -18.95
C THR A 258 -11.03 -8.59 -18.22
N HIS A 259 -10.34 -8.66 -17.08
CA HIS A 259 -10.22 -9.87 -16.27
C HIS A 259 -11.12 -9.79 -15.04
N GLN A 260 -12.37 -10.23 -15.22
CA GLN A 260 -13.34 -10.32 -14.12
C GLN A 260 -12.82 -11.23 -13.01
N GLY A 261 -12.94 -10.78 -11.76
CA GLY A 261 -12.45 -11.53 -10.59
C GLY A 261 -10.93 -11.45 -10.38
N ALA A 262 -10.14 -10.92 -11.31
CA ALA A 262 -8.71 -10.65 -11.10
C ALA A 262 -8.44 -9.48 -10.13
N GLY A 263 -9.49 -8.75 -9.74
CA GLY A 263 -9.46 -7.69 -8.74
C GLY A 263 -9.29 -6.28 -9.31
N SER A 264 -9.41 -5.32 -8.39
CA SER A 264 -9.44 -3.86 -8.57
C SER A 264 -8.48 -3.22 -7.55
N ALA A 265 -8.36 -1.88 -7.57
CA ALA A 265 -7.76 -1.07 -6.50
C ALA A 265 -6.32 -1.45 -6.10
N LEU A 266 -5.44 -1.69 -7.08
CA LEU A 266 -4.04 -2.07 -6.84
C LEU A 266 -3.11 -0.88 -7.09
N PHE A 267 -2.75 -0.20 -6.01
CA PHE A 267 -2.05 1.09 -6.03
C PHE A 267 -0.57 0.97 -5.63
N LEU A 268 0.22 1.96 -6.03
CA LEU A 268 1.37 2.43 -5.24
C LEU A 268 0.83 3.46 -4.25
N HIS A 269 1.14 3.32 -2.95
CA HIS A 269 0.66 4.26 -1.92
C HIS A 269 1.64 4.40 -0.74
N CYS A 270 1.28 5.17 0.28
CA CYS A 270 2.11 5.41 1.46
C CYS A 270 2.14 4.23 2.45
N THR A 271 3.29 3.96 3.05
CA THR A 271 3.40 3.07 4.22
C THR A 271 2.67 3.64 5.43
N LYS A 272 2.10 2.74 6.25
CA LYS A 272 1.67 3.04 7.62
C LYS A 272 2.67 2.43 8.61
N PRO A 273 3.14 3.16 9.63
CA PRO A 273 4.07 2.63 10.63
C PRO A 273 3.58 1.31 11.25
N GLY A 274 4.50 0.34 11.37
CA GLY A 274 4.20 -0.98 11.92
C GLY A 274 3.34 -1.89 11.04
N LYS A 275 2.90 -1.48 9.83
CA LYS A 275 2.07 -2.32 8.97
C LYS A 275 2.95 -3.25 8.10
N PRO A 276 2.85 -4.58 8.25
CA PRO A 276 3.82 -5.54 7.69
C PRO A 276 3.61 -5.90 6.21
N SER A 277 2.45 -5.56 5.65
CA SER A 277 2.00 -5.95 4.31
C SER A 277 0.71 -5.21 3.93
N THR A 278 0.31 -5.31 2.67
CA THR A 278 -0.93 -4.74 2.10
C THR A 278 -1.95 -5.84 1.74
N ALA A 279 -3.13 -5.46 1.24
CA ALA A 279 -4.09 -6.39 0.63
C ALA A 279 -3.77 -6.76 -0.85
N GLY A 280 -2.65 -6.27 -1.42
CA GLY A 280 -2.25 -6.47 -2.81
C GLY A 280 -1.55 -5.25 -3.43
N CYS A 281 -1.76 -4.06 -2.88
CA CYS A 281 -1.02 -2.85 -3.23
C CYS A 281 0.49 -2.94 -2.91
N VAL A 282 1.26 -1.93 -3.29
CA VAL A 282 2.63 -1.71 -2.83
C VAL A 282 2.67 -0.41 -2.03
N ALA A 283 3.06 -0.49 -0.77
CA ALA A 283 3.17 0.66 0.11
C ALA A 283 4.64 1.04 0.29
N MET A 284 5.02 2.28 -0.03
CA MET A 284 6.39 2.80 0.02
C MET A 284 6.46 4.10 0.85
N ASP A 285 7.67 4.62 1.09
CA ASP A 285 7.86 5.80 1.93
C ASP A 285 7.04 7.02 1.45
N PRO A 286 6.37 7.78 2.34
CA PRO A 286 5.55 8.93 1.93
C PRO A 286 6.33 10.03 1.20
N SER A 287 7.60 10.27 1.54
CA SER A 287 8.43 11.25 0.82
C SER A 287 8.78 10.75 -0.59
N ALA A 288 8.98 9.44 -0.74
CA ALA A 288 9.18 8.80 -2.03
C ALA A 288 7.91 8.85 -2.89
N MET A 289 6.71 8.55 -2.35
CA MET A 289 5.46 8.69 -3.12
C MET A 289 5.22 10.12 -3.62
N ARG A 290 5.51 11.14 -2.79
CA ARG A 290 5.42 12.55 -3.21
C ARG A 290 6.33 12.87 -4.38
N GLU A 291 7.59 12.44 -4.32
CA GLU A 291 8.54 12.67 -5.41
C GLU A 291 8.17 11.87 -6.67
N LEU A 292 7.62 10.65 -6.50
CA LEU A 292 7.13 9.85 -7.60
C LEU A 292 5.99 10.53 -8.38
N LEU A 293 5.06 11.19 -7.68
CA LEU A 293 4.00 11.97 -8.33
C LEU A 293 4.55 13.15 -9.15
N LYS A 294 5.64 13.80 -8.70
CA LYS A 294 6.33 14.83 -9.52
C LYS A 294 7.02 14.24 -10.76
N TRP A 295 7.48 12.99 -10.71
CA TRP A 295 8.00 12.29 -11.89
C TRP A 295 6.89 11.83 -12.85
N TYR A 296 5.71 11.46 -12.32
CA TYR A 296 4.51 11.23 -13.13
C TYR A 296 4.07 12.51 -13.87
N ALA A 297 4.11 13.68 -13.22
CA ALA A 297 3.78 14.97 -13.83
C ALA A 297 4.65 15.34 -15.05
N LYS A 298 5.84 14.73 -15.20
CA LYS A 298 6.79 14.99 -16.29
C LYS A 298 6.57 14.07 -17.52
N GLY A 299 5.60 13.15 -17.47
CA GLY A 299 5.18 12.33 -18.61
C GLY A 299 4.86 10.88 -18.24
N ALA A 300 4.64 10.04 -19.26
CA ALA A 300 4.14 8.68 -19.07
C ALA A 300 5.03 7.85 -18.13
N LEU A 301 4.39 7.32 -17.09
CA LEU A 301 5.00 6.48 -16.06
C LEU A 301 4.54 5.03 -16.22
N TYR A 302 5.48 4.11 -16.16
CA TYR A 302 5.26 2.67 -16.26
C TYR A 302 5.67 1.96 -14.97
N VAL A 303 4.98 0.89 -14.60
CA VAL A 303 5.25 0.12 -13.38
C VAL A 303 5.51 -1.34 -13.77
N ALA A 304 6.74 -1.81 -13.54
CA ALA A 304 7.12 -3.21 -13.56
C ALA A 304 7.02 -3.79 -12.15
N GLN A 305 6.43 -4.98 -11.99
CA GLN A 305 6.32 -5.67 -10.72
C GLN A 305 6.71 -7.15 -10.89
N ALA A 306 7.70 -7.62 -10.14
CA ALA A 306 8.09 -9.03 -10.08
C ALA A 306 8.77 -9.39 -8.74
N PRO A 307 8.80 -10.68 -8.36
CA PRO A 307 9.72 -11.15 -7.34
C PRO A 307 11.17 -10.89 -7.74
N GLU A 308 12.03 -10.73 -6.74
CA GLU A 308 13.49 -10.62 -6.92
C GLU A 308 14.05 -11.77 -7.78
N GLY A 309 14.92 -11.40 -8.71
CA GLY A 309 15.54 -12.28 -9.71
C GLY A 309 14.65 -12.69 -10.90
N GLN A 310 13.37 -12.30 -10.93
CA GLN A 310 12.36 -12.92 -11.82
C GLN A 310 11.76 -11.95 -12.86
N PHE A 311 12.56 -10.99 -13.35
CA PHE A 311 12.10 -10.02 -14.37
C PHE A 311 12.16 -10.53 -15.82
N GLU A 312 12.71 -11.72 -16.08
CA GLU A 312 12.94 -12.23 -17.44
C GLU A 312 11.68 -12.23 -18.32
N ALA A 313 10.56 -12.72 -17.78
CA ALA A 313 9.27 -12.73 -18.46
C ALA A 313 8.49 -11.40 -18.36
N VAL A 314 9.02 -10.40 -17.65
CA VAL A 314 8.39 -9.08 -17.45
C VAL A 314 8.99 -8.03 -18.40
N TYR A 315 10.28 -8.13 -18.76
CA TYR A 315 10.97 -7.16 -19.61
C TYR A 315 10.23 -6.81 -20.92
N GLY A 316 9.59 -7.79 -21.56
CA GLY A 316 8.83 -7.61 -22.80
C GLY A 316 7.30 -7.64 -22.63
N ALA A 317 6.79 -7.70 -21.39
CA ALA A 317 5.39 -8.00 -21.10
C ALA A 317 4.52 -6.75 -20.83
N PHE A 318 4.79 -5.65 -21.54
CA PHE A 318 3.94 -4.47 -21.46
C PHE A 318 2.51 -4.79 -21.94
N SER A 319 1.50 -4.52 -21.10
CA SER A 319 0.09 -4.58 -21.47
C SER A 319 -0.63 -3.25 -21.25
N GLU A 320 -1.24 -2.73 -22.32
CA GLU A 320 -2.13 -1.57 -22.30
C GLU A 320 -3.46 -1.85 -21.56
N ASN A 321 -3.91 -3.11 -21.55
CA ASN A 321 -5.15 -3.53 -20.88
C ASN A 321 -4.96 -3.82 -19.38
N GLY A 322 -3.71 -3.96 -18.93
CA GLY A 322 -3.38 -4.32 -17.56
C GLY A 322 -3.24 -5.83 -17.31
N ASP A 323 -2.92 -6.63 -18.33
CA ASP A 323 -2.74 -8.08 -18.23
C ASP A 323 -1.50 -8.44 -17.40
N SER A 324 -1.55 -9.51 -16.59
CA SER A 324 -0.35 -10.03 -15.90
C SER A 324 0.70 -10.56 -16.89
N ALA A 325 1.98 -10.52 -16.51
CA ALA A 325 3.04 -11.11 -17.32
C ALA A 325 2.87 -12.63 -17.51
N PRO A 326 3.20 -13.16 -18.71
CA PRO A 326 3.20 -14.59 -18.96
C PRO A 326 4.33 -15.30 -18.19
N GLY A 327 4.30 -16.63 -18.18
CA GLY A 327 5.34 -17.46 -17.57
C GLY A 327 5.02 -17.93 -16.15
N THR A 328 6.07 -18.39 -15.47
CA THR A 328 6.02 -19.00 -14.13
C THR A 328 6.89 -18.19 -13.18
N PHE A 329 6.32 -17.85 -12.02
CA PHE A 329 6.98 -17.10 -10.97
C PHE A 329 6.86 -17.86 -9.65
N SER A 330 7.88 -17.75 -8.82
CA SER A 330 7.97 -18.34 -7.48
C SER A 330 8.11 -17.22 -6.44
N PRO A 331 7.50 -17.33 -5.24
CA PRO A 331 7.73 -16.37 -4.16
C PRO A 331 9.22 -16.27 -3.81
N SER A 332 9.78 -15.06 -3.72
CA SER A 332 11.14 -14.88 -3.19
C SER A 332 11.10 -14.81 -1.66
N GLN A 333 11.71 -15.80 -1.02
CA GLN A 333 11.99 -15.83 0.42
C GLN A 333 13.37 -15.24 0.75
N ARG A 334 14.08 -14.69 -0.25
CA ARG A 334 15.40 -14.10 -0.05
C ARG A 334 15.28 -12.91 0.91
N GLN A 335 16.11 -12.89 1.94
CA GLN A 335 16.32 -11.70 2.75
C GLN A 335 17.34 -10.82 2.03
N MET A 336 16.99 -9.55 1.81
CA MET A 336 17.88 -8.55 1.24
C MET A 336 18.29 -7.55 2.32
N PRO A 337 19.41 -6.82 2.15
CA PRO A 337 19.76 -5.70 3.02
C PRO A 337 18.63 -4.68 3.11
N ASP A 338 18.52 -4.00 4.25
CA ASP A 338 17.53 -2.95 4.44
C ASP A 338 17.72 -1.84 3.39
N THR A 339 16.64 -1.51 2.69
CA THR A 339 16.64 -0.50 1.63
C THR A 339 16.41 0.88 2.26
N ALA A 340 17.34 1.80 2.06
CA ALA A 340 17.16 3.20 2.44
C ALA A 340 16.29 3.95 1.40
N THR A 341 15.50 4.92 1.89
CA THR A 341 14.87 5.93 1.02
C THR A 341 15.95 6.88 0.51
N ILE A 342 16.14 6.94 -0.80
CA ILE A 342 17.11 7.81 -1.49
C ILE A 342 16.38 8.57 -2.58
N LEU A 343 16.45 9.90 -2.56
CA LEU A 343 15.87 10.78 -3.56
C LEU A 343 16.99 11.57 -4.26
N VAL A 344 17.11 11.46 -5.58
CA VAL A 344 18.15 12.09 -6.39
C VAL A 344 17.49 13.16 -7.29
N PRO A 345 17.73 14.47 -7.06
CA PRO A 345 17.04 15.58 -7.73
C PRO A 345 17.10 15.60 -9.27
#